data_AF-A0A0S8KCH9-F1
#
_entry.id   AF-A0A0S8KCH9-F1
#
_cell.length_a   1.000
_cell.length_b   1.000
_cell.length_c   1.000
_cell.angle_alpha   90.00
_cell.angle_beta   90.00
_cell.angle_gamma   90.00
#
_symmetry.space_group_name_H-M   'P 1'
#
loop_
_entity.id
_entity.type
_entity.pdbx_description
1 polymer ?
#
loop_
_entity_poly.entity_id
_entity_poly.type
_entity_poly.pdbx_seq_one_letter_code
_entity_poly.pdbx_strand_id
1 'polypeptide(L)'
;MTDDNGSNVEAGIGVAGSTGVADGQWIFTWVAQPFDWNAADFVGVNFQADFQTDGSGHFDDDRVGWMIRDDDNSSDHIFGVQMDPGGSGYNIEAYWDGDTFGDDGGRTSIVDLPTLSANAWYRLRAEITKLTATSARIDVSLTELDGSGNPGAVVASGSIPDTDLLPDTPGEEIPNPGYFTATTIWPAYKNYQAIAGAADNACYEVVTSAPPTCYALTLGHTGQGSDPLATPANSTGCAAGEYVSGEEIQLSGAVPDAGWHIDSWTGTDNDSSTADSNTVTMPASAHAAAVNYTEIPP
;
A
#
# COMPACT_ATOMS: atom_id res chain seq x y z
N MET A 1 16.79 12.03 6.17
CA MET A 1 18.00 11.74 6.98
C MET A 1 17.78 12.38 8.33
N THR A 2 17.38 11.56 9.29
CA THR A 2 17.69 11.73 10.72
C THR A 2 18.39 10.44 11.10
N ASP A 3 19.62 10.61 11.59
CA ASP A 3 20.61 9.60 11.91
C ASP A 3 20.49 9.21 13.38
N ASP A 4 19.39 8.56 13.76
CA ASP A 4 19.26 8.04 15.12
C ASP A 4 20.03 6.73 15.28
N ASN A 5 21.37 6.78 15.19
CA ASN A 5 22.33 5.71 15.54
C ASN A 5 22.07 4.29 15.00
N GLY A 6 21.06 4.08 14.14
CA GLY A 6 20.70 2.80 13.56
C GLY A 6 21.49 2.46 12.31
N SER A 7 21.17 1.30 11.73
CA SER A 7 21.68 0.88 10.43
C SER A 7 21.53 2.02 9.41
N ASN A 8 22.58 2.38 8.68
CA ASN A 8 22.56 3.48 7.71
C ASN A 8 22.66 2.97 6.28
N VAL A 9 22.05 3.67 5.33
CA VAL A 9 22.25 3.38 3.91
C VAL A 9 23.58 3.97 3.46
N GLU A 10 24.54 3.13 3.14
CA GLU A 10 25.89 3.56 2.74
C GLU A 10 26.22 3.09 1.31
N ALA A 11 26.83 3.97 0.53
CA ALA A 11 27.32 3.60 -0.80
C ALA A 11 28.61 2.78 -0.68
N GLY A 12 28.70 1.68 -1.42
CA GLY A 12 29.92 0.87 -1.51
C GLY A 12 30.02 -0.28 -0.51
N ILE A 13 29.05 -0.42 0.40
CA ILE A 13 29.03 -1.52 1.38
C ILE A 13 28.21 -2.72 0.92
N GLY A 14 27.38 -2.58 -0.11
CA GLY A 14 26.62 -3.69 -0.68
C GLY A 14 27.45 -4.53 -1.65
N VAL A 15 26.82 -5.57 -2.23
CA VAL A 15 27.44 -6.52 -3.15
C VAL A 15 28.06 -5.79 -4.34
N ALA A 16 29.31 -6.12 -4.65
CA ALA A 16 30.09 -5.48 -5.72
C ALA A 16 30.21 -3.94 -5.61
N GLY A 17 30.06 -3.38 -4.40
CA GLY A 17 30.15 -1.94 -4.15
C GLY A 17 28.85 -1.18 -4.41
N SER A 18 27.71 -1.87 -4.42
CA SER A 18 26.38 -1.26 -4.41
C SER A 18 26.11 -0.50 -3.09
N THR A 19 24.96 0.18 -3.05
CA THR A 19 24.47 0.82 -1.84
C THR A 19 23.78 -0.22 -0.95
N GLY A 20 24.35 -0.50 0.21
CA GLY A 20 23.80 -1.48 1.17
C GLY A 20 23.24 -0.83 2.43
N VAL A 21 22.77 -1.68 3.35
CA VAL A 21 22.34 -1.28 4.70
C VAL A 21 23.45 -1.69 5.67
N ALA A 22 24.07 -0.70 6.31
CA ALA A 22 25.17 -0.91 7.26
C ALA A 22 24.69 -1.74 8.46
N ASP A 23 25.62 -2.45 9.10
CA ASP A 23 25.32 -3.13 10.35
C ASP A 23 24.96 -2.13 11.44
N GLY A 24 24.00 -2.49 12.28
CA GLY A 24 23.54 -1.60 13.34
C GLY A 24 22.68 -2.29 14.37
N GLN A 25 22.83 -1.88 15.63
CA GLN A 25 21.99 -2.36 16.72
C GLN A 25 20.51 -1.96 16.53
N TRP A 26 20.24 -0.92 15.75
CA TRP A 26 18.90 -0.33 15.58
C TRP A 26 18.42 -0.35 14.13
N ILE A 27 17.10 -0.26 13.97
CA ILE A 27 16.39 -0.28 12.70
C ILE A 27 16.77 0.92 11.81
N PHE A 28 16.92 0.68 10.51
CA PHE A 28 16.96 1.72 9.48
C PHE A 28 15.52 2.09 9.07
N THR A 29 15.15 3.36 9.17
CA THR A 29 13.84 3.88 8.70
C THR A 29 14.01 4.70 7.42
N TRP A 30 13.34 4.30 6.34
CA TRP A 30 13.42 5.01 5.06
C TRP A 30 12.47 6.21 5.01
N VAL A 31 12.80 7.25 5.79
CA VAL A 31 11.93 8.43 6.01
C VAL A 31 11.56 9.21 4.74
N ALA A 32 12.35 9.07 3.67
CA ALA A 32 12.08 9.70 2.38
C ALA A 32 10.96 9.02 1.57
N GLN A 33 10.46 7.89 2.04
CA GLN A 33 9.54 7.00 1.32
C GLN A 33 8.31 6.65 2.17
N PRO A 34 7.59 7.64 2.73
CA PRO A 34 6.38 7.34 3.52
C PRO A 34 5.30 6.71 2.66
N PHE A 35 4.44 5.91 3.29
CA PHE A 35 3.18 5.45 2.72
C PHE A 35 2.06 5.52 3.76
N ASP A 36 0.81 5.35 3.32
CA ASP A 36 -0.37 5.45 4.16
C ASP A 36 -1.23 4.18 4.00
N TRP A 37 -1.32 3.39 5.07
CA TRP A 37 -2.17 2.21 5.14
C TRP A 37 -3.64 2.55 4.85
N ASN A 38 -4.08 3.76 5.19
CA ASN A 38 -5.46 4.21 5.11
C ASN A 38 -5.78 4.95 3.81
N ALA A 39 -4.83 5.06 2.88
CA ALA A 39 -5.11 5.55 1.54
C ALA A 39 -6.19 4.69 0.86
N ALA A 40 -7.13 5.34 0.18
CA ALA A 40 -8.33 4.70 -0.35
C ALA A 40 -8.04 3.62 -1.41
N ASP A 41 -6.91 3.75 -2.10
CA ASP A 41 -6.43 2.84 -3.14
C ASP A 41 -5.37 1.85 -2.64
N PHE A 42 -4.96 1.90 -1.37
CA PHE A 42 -3.94 1.01 -0.81
C PHE A 42 -4.46 -0.42 -0.69
N VAL A 43 -3.73 -1.36 -1.29
CA VAL A 43 -4.03 -2.81 -1.28
C VAL A 43 -3.01 -3.58 -0.45
N GLY A 44 -1.76 -3.12 -0.37
CA GLY A 44 -0.72 -3.78 0.38
C GLY A 44 0.66 -3.16 0.14
N VAL A 45 1.68 -3.78 0.70
CA VAL A 45 3.07 -3.39 0.53
C VAL A 45 3.95 -4.63 0.48
N ASN A 46 4.88 -4.67 -0.47
CA ASN A 46 5.90 -5.70 -0.57
C ASN A 46 7.21 -5.15 -0.04
N PHE A 47 7.88 -5.88 0.85
CA PHE A 47 9.23 -5.60 1.29
C PHE A 47 10.18 -6.66 0.79
N GLN A 48 11.42 -6.26 0.51
CA GLN A 48 12.49 -7.14 0.11
C GLN A 48 13.83 -6.61 0.63
N ALA A 49 14.70 -7.51 1.09
CA ALA A 49 16.12 -7.22 1.25
C ALA A 49 16.92 -8.53 1.08
N ASP A 50 18.17 -8.37 0.64
CA ASP A 50 19.13 -9.46 0.56
C ASP A 50 19.96 -9.46 1.84
N PHE A 51 20.08 -10.61 2.49
CA PHE A 51 20.81 -10.81 3.74
C PHE A 51 21.84 -11.93 3.57
N GLN A 52 22.99 -11.77 4.22
CA GLN A 52 24.03 -12.80 4.30
C GLN A 52 23.94 -13.54 5.63
N THR A 53 23.94 -14.88 5.59
CA THR A 53 24.06 -15.71 6.80
C THR A 53 25.45 -15.62 7.42
N ASP A 54 25.55 -15.92 8.72
CA ASP A 54 26.83 -16.01 9.42
C ASP A 54 27.67 -17.25 9.00
N GLY A 55 28.82 -17.43 9.66
CA GLY A 55 29.70 -18.60 9.45
C GLY A 55 29.08 -19.96 9.82
N SER A 56 27.92 -19.95 10.49
CA SER A 56 27.14 -21.13 10.88
C SER A 56 25.92 -21.36 9.98
N GLY A 57 25.60 -20.43 9.08
CA GLY A 57 24.41 -20.50 8.23
C GLY A 57 23.15 -19.95 8.92
N HIS A 58 23.28 -18.96 9.80
CA HIS A 58 22.15 -18.36 10.50
C HIS A 58 22.03 -16.87 10.22
N PHE A 59 20.79 -16.39 10.17
CA PHE A 59 20.45 -14.97 10.36
C PHE A 59 20.46 -14.65 11.85
N ASP A 60 20.45 -13.37 12.20
CA ASP A 60 20.37 -12.95 13.60
C ASP A 60 19.66 -11.60 13.66
N ASP A 61 18.42 -11.59 14.14
CA ASP A 61 17.63 -10.38 14.39
C ASP A 61 17.43 -9.46 13.15
N ASP A 62 17.44 -10.06 11.95
CA ASP A 62 17.33 -9.40 10.64
C ASP A 62 15.87 -9.17 10.25
N ARG A 63 15.50 -7.95 9.85
CA ARG A 63 14.09 -7.53 9.75
C ARG A 63 13.76 -6.76 8.47
N VAL A 64 12.51 -6.92 8.02
CA VAL A 64 11.85 -6.05 7.04
C VAL A 64 10.42 -5.73 7.51
N GLY A 65 9.97 -4.49 7.30
CA GLY A 65 8.64 -4.06 7.72
C GLY A 65 8.44 -2.56 7.59
N TRP A 66 7.64 -1.98 8.48
CA TRP A 66 7.51 -0.54 8.61
C TRP A 66 7.58 -0.06 10.05
N MET A 67 8.05 1.18 10.20
CA MET A 67 7.98 1.95 11.43
C MET A 67 6.76 2.86 11.42
N ILE A 68 6.15 3.06 12.59
CA ILE A 68 5.09 4.07 12.81
C ILE A 68 5.60 5.40 13.38
N ARG A 69 6.92 5.54 13.52
CA ARG A 69 7.62 6.76 13.93
C ARG A 69 8.91 6.95 13.12
N ASP A 70 9.32 8.20 12.95
CA ASP A 70 10.57 8.59 12.29
C ASP A 70 11.58 9.28 13.23
N ASP A 71 11.21 9.41 14.51
CA ASP A 71 11.99 10.02 15.60
C ASP A 71 12.32 9.05 16.74
N ASP A 72 11.97 7.77 16.58
CA ASP A 72 12.16 6.71 17.57
C ASP A 72 12.42 5.39 16.84
N ASN A 73 13.55 4.76 17.15
CA ASN A 73 14.02 3.51 16.55
C ASN A 73 13.74 2.27 17.43
N SER A 74 12.93 2.42 18.49
CA SER A 74 12.49 1.34 19.36
C SER A 74 11.75 0.24 18.59
N SER A 75 11.91 -1.01 19.03
CA SER A 75 11.10 -2.15 18.58
C SER A 75 9.61 -1.98 18.93
N ASP A 76 9.27 -1.02 19.79
CA ASP A 76 7.88 -0.67 20.08
C ASP A 76 7.09 -0.25 18.84
N HIS A 77 7.76 0.29 17.81
CA HIS A 77 7.10 1.00 16.71
C HIS A 77 7.18 0.25 15.38
N ILE A 78 7.65 -1.00 15.38
CA ILE A 78 7.80 -1.79 14.16
C ILE A 78 6.71 -2.83 14.01
N PHE A 79 6.19 -2.93 12.79
CA PHE A 79 5.44 -4.07 12.33
C PHE A 79 6.17 -4.68 11.12
N GLY A 80 6.35 -5.99 11.10
CA GLY A 80 6.95 -6.65 9.96
C GLY A 80 7.18 -8.13 10.16
N VAL A 81 8.29 -8.61 9.59
CA VAL A 81 8.79 -9.98 9.77
C VAL A 81 10.26 -9.95 10.13
N GLN A 82 10.70 -11.01 10.78
CA GLN A 82 12.05 -11.18 11.28
C GLN A 82 12.58 -12.59 10.94
N MET A 83 13.90 -12.67 10.72
CA MET A 83 14.66 -13.92 10.75
C MET A 83 15.52 -13.91 12.01
N ASP A 84 15.17 -14.74 12.99
CA ASP A 84 15.85 -14.82 14.29
C ASP A 84 16.11 -16.29 14.66
N PRO A 85 17.25 -16.62 15.28
CA PRO A 85 17.41 -17.85 16.05
C PRO A 85 16.87 -17.74 17.49
N GLY A 86 16.67 -16.52 17.99
CA GLY A 86 16.02 -16.19 19.26
C GLY A 86 14.51 -16.39 19.23
N GLY A 87 13.87 -16.45 20.41
CA GLY A 87 12.43 -16.67 20.52
C GLY A 87 12.00 -18.07 20.08
N SER A 88 11.35 -18.16 18.91
CA SER A 88 10.67 -19.37 18.40
C SER A 88 11.59 -20.35 17.64
N GLY A 89 12.84 -19.97 17.38
CA GLY A 89 13.89 -20.81 16.77
C GLY A 89 14.26 -20.36 15.35
N TYR A 90 15.14 -21.10 14.65
CA TYR A 90 15.59 -20.73 13.28
C TYR A 90 14.44 -20.71 12.27
N ASN A 91 13.80 -19.57 12.10
CA ASN A 91 12.59 -19.44 11.30
C ASN A 91 12.46 -18.04 10.68
N ILE A 92 11.41 -17.87 9.89
CA ILE A 92 10.84 -16.55 9.60
C ILE A 92 9.62 -16.41 10.50
N GLU A 93 9.55 -15.32 11.24
CA GLU A 93 8.46 -15.02 12.17
C GLU A 93 7.87 -13.63 11.90
N ALA A 94 6.64 -13.44 12.35
CA ALA A 94 6.05 -12.11 12.46
C ALA A 94 6.83 -11.29 13.50
N TYR A 95 6.82 -9.96 13.38
CA TYR A 95 7.46 -9.10 14.36
C TYR A 95 6.67 -7.84 14.71
N TRP A 96 6.21 -7.78 15.96
CA TRP A 96 5.75 -6.58 16.68
C TRP A 96 5.98 -6.80 18.18
N ASP A 97 6.54 -5.79 18.84
CA ASP A 97 7.13 -5.94 20.18
C ASP A 97 6.90 -4.66 21.00
N GLY A 98 5.66 -4.19 20.95
CA GLY A 98 5.20 -2.97 21.58
C GLY A 98 4.95 -3.15 23.06
N ASP A 99 6.01 -3.21 23.85
CA ASP A 99 5.96 -3.10 25.32
C ASP A 99 5.06 -1.93 25.77
N THR A 100 5.19 -0.78 25.10
CA THR A 100 4.40 0.42 25.36
C THR A 100 2.95 0.35 24.85
N PHE A 101 2.66 -0.55 23.92
CA PHE A 101 1.34 -0.84 23.35
C PHE A 101 0.64 -2.03 24.03
N GLY A 102 1.35 -2.76 24.90
CA GLY A 102 0.87 -3.93 25.62
C GLY A 102 0.98 -5.24 24.85
N ASP A 103 1.74 -5.27 23.75
CA ASP A 103 2.02 -6.45 22.92
C ASP A 103 3.53 -6.75 22.86
N ASP A 104 4.04 -7.41 23.91
CA ASP A 104 5.45 -7.82 24.09
C ASP A 104 5.69 -9.27 23.60
N GLY A 105 5.30 -9.58 22.36
CA GLY A 105 5.37 -10.98 21.94
C GLY A 105 4.98 -11.37 20.53
N GLY A 106 4.67 -10.44 19.62
CA GLY A 106 4.34 -10.75 18.24
C GLY A 106 5.47 -11.44 17.48
N ARG A 107 5.62 -12.74 17.69
CA ARG A 107 6.74 -13.61 17.25
C ARG A 107 6.22 -14.88 16.62
N THR A 108 5.03 -14.81 16.02
CA THR A 108 4.38 -15.98 15.44
C THR A 108 5.27 -16.56 14.36
N SER A 109 5.70 -17.80 14.54
CA SER A 109 6.46 -18.50 13.51
C SER A 109 5.62 -18.65 12.24
N ILE A 110 6.15 -18.16 11.11
CA ILE A 110 5.52 -18.27 9.80
C ILE A 110 6.03 -19.51 9.07
N VAL A 111 7.34 -19.77 9.13
CA VAL A 111 7.98 -20.95 8.52
C VAL A 111 9.35 -21.24 9.12
N ASP A 112 9.61 -22.50 9.46
CA ASP A 112 10.95 -22.97 9.87
C ASP A 112 11.96 -22.87 8.73
N LEU A 113 13.18 -22.42 9.03
CA LEU A 113 14.28 -22.40 8.07
C LEU A 113 14.94 -23.77 7.97
N PRO A 114 15.30 -24.24 6.76
CA PRO A 114 16.17 -25.40 6.62
C PRO A 114 17.60 -25.06 7.08
N THR A 115 18.49 -26.06 7.12
CA THR A 115 19.93 -25.76 7.26
C THR A 115 20.40 -24.94 6.06
N LEU A 116 20.82 -23.71 6.31
CA LEU A 116 21.33 -22.80 5.28
C LEU A 116 22.85 -22.93 5.14
N SER A 117 23.36 -22.45 4.01
CA SER A 117 24.79 -22.39 3.75
C SER A 117 25.43 -21.27 4.57
N ALA A 118 26.63 -21.50 5.09
CA ALA A 118 27.40 -20.49 5.81
C ALA A 118 27.91 -19.39 4.87
N ASN A 119 27.86 -18.12 5.33
CA ASN A 119 28.30 -16.93 4.57
C ASN A 119 27.63 -16.80 3.19
N ALA A 120 26.39 -17.30 3.06
CA ALA A 120 25.65 -17.31 1.80
C ALA A 120 24.57 -16.23 1.79
N TRP A 121 24.23 -15.78 0.58
CA TRP A 121 23.28 -14.71 0.37
C TRP A 121 21.88 -15.25 0.10
N TYR A 122 20.90 -14.62 0.70
CA TYR A 122 19.48 -14.94 0.51
C TYR A 122 18.66 -13.67 0.39
N ARG A 123 17.60 -13.73 -0.41
CA ARG A 123 16.59 -12.69 -0.53
C ARG A 123 15.39 -13.03 0.33
N LEU A 124 15.13 -12.22 1.34
CA LEU A 124 13.86 -12.22 2.07
C LEU A 124 12.87 -11.35 1.31
N ARG A 125 11.66 -11.87 1.09
CA ARG A 125 10.53 -11.11 0.58
C ARG A 125 9.34 -11.30 1.52
N ALA A 126 8.70 -10.20 1.88
CA ALA A 126 7.47 -10.16 2.67
C ALA A 126 6.40 -9.39 1.90
N GLU A 127 5.35 -10.07 1.47
CA GLU A 127 4.16 -9.45 0.88
C GLU A 127 3.12 -9.25 1.98
N ILE A 128 2.74 -8.01 2.23
CA ILE A 128 1.78 -7.65 3.28
C ILE A 128 0.54 -7.09 2.60
N THR A 129 -0.53 -7.87 2.59
CA THR A 129 -1.80 -7.52 1.95
C THR A 129 -2.76 -6.97 3.00
N LYS A 130 -3.33 -5.80 2.75
CA LYS A 130 -4.37 -5.21 3.60
C LYS A 130 -5.65 -6.04 3.54
N LEU A 131 -6.13 -6.47 4.69
CA LEU A 131 -7.42 -7.16 4.83
C LEU A 131 -8.48 -6.25 5.43
N THR A 132 -8.11 -5.52 6.47
CA THR A 132 -9.00 -4.59 7.18
C THR A 132 -8.28 -3.28 7.52
N ALA A 133 -8.92 -2.41 8.30
CA ALA A 133 -8.27 -1.21 8.82
C ALA A 133 -7.14 -1.53 9.82
N THR A 134 -7.12 -2.73 10.40
CA THR A 134 -6.21 -3.11 11.51
C THR A 134 -5.58 -4.49 11.33
N SER A 135 -5.70 -5.10 10.15
CA SER A 135 -5.21 -6.46 9.92
C SER A 135 -4.69 -6.69 8.52
N ALA A 136 -3.74 -7.62 8.43
CA ALA A 136 -3.04 -7.95 7.21
C ALA A 136 -2.94 -9.47 7.02
N ARG A 137 -2.82 -9.87 5.75
CA ARG A 137 -2.21 -11.15 5.39
C ARG A 137 -0.72 -10.92 5.18
N ILE A 138 0.11 -11.84 5.65
CA ILE A 138 1.56 -11.82 5.45
C ILE A 138 1.95 -13.08 4.68
N ASP A 139 2.62 -12.94 3.55
CA ASP A 139 3.25 -14.04 2.81
C ASP A 139 4.75 -13.79 2.75
N VAL A 140 5.55 -14.79 3.11
CA VAL A 140 7.01 -14.68 3.11
C VAL A 140 7.65 -15.72 2.20
N SER A 141 8.80 -15.36 1.62
CA SER A 141 9.70 -16.32 1.01
C SER A 141 11.16 -15.94 1.23
N LEU A 142 12.00 -16.97 1.35
CA LEU A 142 13.45 -16.86 1.39
C LEU A 142 14.04 -17.57 0.18
N THR A 143 14.79 -16.84 -0.64
CA THR A 143 15.36 -17.34 -1.90
C THR A 143 16.88 -17.30 -1.83
N GLU A 144 17.56 -18.41 -2.13
CA GLU A 144 19.03 -18.43 -2.25
C GLU A 144 19.49 -17.52 -3.41
N LEU A 145 20.60 -16.82 -3.23
CA LEU A 145 21.20 -15.98 -4.25
C LEU A 145 22.56 -16.54 -4.70
N ASP A 146 22.83 -16.47 -6.00
CA ASP A 146 24.17 -16.75 -6.50
C ASP A 146 25.16 -15.61 -6.18
N GLY A 147 26.46 -15.82 -6.45
CA GLY A 147 27.49 -14.80 -6.19
C GLY A 147 27.38 -13.52 -7.03
N SER A 148 26.41 -13.42 -7.93
CA SER A 148 26.04 -12.21 -8.69
C SER A 148 24.72 -11.60 -8.21
N GLY A 149 24.10 -12.14 -7.15
CA GLY A 149 22.82 -11.66 -6.61
C GLY A 149 21.59 -12.13 -7.40
N ASN A 150 21.73 -13.11 -8.30
CA ASN A 150 20.58 -13.64 -9.03
C ASN A 150 19.82 -14.67 -8.16
N PRO A 151 18.47 -14.66 -8.19
CA PRO A 151 17.67 -15.61 -7.43
C PRO A 151 17.79 -17.04 -7.97
N GLY A 152 18.05 -17.97 -7.05
CA GLY A 152 18.05 -19.42 -7.23
C GLY A 152 16.77 -20.06 -6.68
N ALA A 153 16.90 -21.07 -5.82
CA ALA A 153 15.77 -21.78 -5.26
C ALA A 153 15.13 -21.02 -4.08
N VAL A 154 13.80 -21.07 -3.98
CA VAL A 154 13.09 -20.72 -2.74
C VAL A 154 13.32 -21.84 -1.74
N VAL A 155 13.95 -21.53 -0.61
CA VAL A 155 14.34 -22.50 0.43
C VAL A 155 13.36 -22.54 1.60
N ALA A 156 12.59 -21.47 1.81
CA ALA A 156 11.52 -21.41 2.80
C ALA A 156 10.42 -20.46 2.31
N SER A 157 9.17 -20.78 2.65
CA SER A 157 8.01 -19.92 2.39
C SER A 157 6.85 -20.28 3.32
N GLY A 158 6.08 -19.30 3.74
CA GLY A 158 4.92 -19.48 4.60
C GLY A 158 4.00 -18.28 4.60
N SER A 159 2.91 -18.37 5.34
CA SER A 159 1.90 -17.31 5.38
C SER A 159 1.21 -17.20 6.75
N ILE A 160 0.90 -15.98 7.16
CA ILE A 160 -0.15 -15.68 8.14
C ILE A 160 -1.38 -15.21 7.33
N PRO A 161 -2.47 -15.99 7.28
CA PRO A 161 -3.63 -15.65 6.45
C PRO A 161 -4.35 -14.37 6.87
N ASP A 162 -4.38 -14.07 8.18
CA ASP A 162 -4.95 -12.85 8.76
C ASP A 162 -4.36 -12.66 10.17
N THR A 163 -3.73 -11.52 10.43
CA THR A 163 -3.14 -11.21 11.73
C THR A 163 -4.18 -11.05 12.86
N ASP A 164 -5.43 -10.72 12.54
CA ASP A 164 -6.51 -10.60 13.55
C ASP A 164 -7.04 -11.97 14.00
N LEU A 165 -6.62 -13.05 13.33
CA LEU A 165 -7.01 -14.42 13.65
C LEU A 165 -5.91 -15.19 14.39
N LEU A 166 -4.84 -14.51 14.80
CA LEU A 166 -3.82 -15.11 15.65
C LEU A 166 -4.41 -15.49 17.02
N PRO A 167 -3.86 -16.52 17.69
CA PRO A 167 -4.40 -17.04 18.95
C PRO A 167 -4.44 -16.05 20.12
N ASP A 168 -3.70 -14.95 20.04
CA ASP A 168 -3.58 -13.94 21.10
C ASP A 168 -3.00 -14.54 22.40
N THR A 169 -1.91 -15.30 22.25
CA THR A 169 -1.18 -15.95 23.34
C THR A 169 0.30 -15.57 23.30
N PRO A 170 1.06 -15.69 24.40
CA PRO A 170 2.51 -15.45 24.42
C PRO A 170 3.27 -16.04 23.23
N GLY A 171 3.84 -15.18 22.38
CA GLY A 171 4.57 -15.55 21.15
C GLY A 171 3.70 -15.59 19.88
N GLU A 172 2.39 -15.42 20.01
CA GLU A 172 1.38 -15.45 18.95
C GLU A 172 0.28 -14.38 19.15
N GLU A 173 0.67 -13.22 19.63
CA GLU A 173 -0.18 -12.05 19.90
C GLU A 173 -0.70 -11.40 18.62
N ILE A 174 -1.92 -10.86 18.68
CA ILE A 174 -2.46 -10.02 17.60
C ILE A 174 -1.75 -8.65 17.64
N PRO A 175 -1.39 -8.06 16.48
CA PRO A 175 -0.72 -6.75 16.45
C PRO A 175 -1.61 -5.63 16.99
N ASN A 176 -1.02 -4.69 17.73
CA ASN A 176 -1.75 -3.49 18.14
C ASN A 176 -2.29 -2.70 16.91
N PRO A 177 -3.56 -2.24 16.92
CA PRO A 177 -4.11 -1.40 15.86
C PRO A 177 -3.30 -0.13 15.54
N GLY A 178 -2.46 0.34 16.46
CA GLY A 178 -1.55 1.47 16.28
C GLY A 178 -0.61 1.31 15.08
N TYR A 179 -0.20 0.07 14.76
CA TYR A 179 0.67 -0.19 13.60
C TYR A 179 0.02 0.16 12.25
N PHE A 180 -1.31 0.15 12.19
CA PHE A 180 -2.10 0.39 10.96
C PHE A 180 -2.79 1.76 10.93
N THR A 181 -2.94 2.40 12.10
CA THR A 181 -3.69 3.65 12.26
C THR A 181 -2.80 4.89 12.41
N ALA A 182 -1.47 4.71 12.42
CA ALA A 182 -0.52 5.80 12.36
C ALA A 182 -0.75 6.67 11.10
N THR A 183 -0.64 7.98 11.26
CA THR A 183 -0.89 8.96 10.17
C THR A 183 0.12 8.85 9.03
N THR A 184 1.31 8.36 9.32
CA THR A 184 2.36 8.10 8.34
C THR A 184 3.18 6.93 8.82
N ILE A 185 3.55 6.04 7.90
CA ILE A 185 4.40 4.88 8.16
C ILE A 185 5.52 4.83 7.13
N TRP A 186 6.65 4.21 7.50
CA TRP A 186 7.87 4.23 6.69
C TRP A 186 8.48 2.85 6.55
N PRO A 187 8.93 2.45 5.34
CA PRO A 187 9.66 1.20 5.14
C PRO A 187 10.87 1.14 6.06
N ALA A 188 11.10 -0.04 6.64
CA ALA A 188 12.11 -0.22 7.66
C ALA A 188 12.83 -1.57 7.51
N TYR A 189 14.13 -1.55 7.80
CA TYR A 189 15.03 -2.68 7.60
C TYR A 189 16.02 -2.78 8.76
N LYS A 190 16.33 -3.99 9.22
CA LYS A 190 17.41 -4.20 10.19
C LYS A 190 18.37 -5.27 9.67
N ASN A 191 19.65 -4.97 9.77
CA ASN A 191 20.73 -5.94 9.68
C ASN A 191 21.47 -5.92 11.01
N TYR A 192 21.23 -6.90 11.87
CA TYR A 192 21.84 -6.92 13.20
C TYR A 192 23.20 -7.64 13.20
N GLN A 193 23.49 -8.45 12.19
CA GLN A 193 24.79 -9.11 12.03
C GLN A 193 25.93 -8.06 11.95
N ALA A 194 26.96 -8.21 12.79
CA ALA A 194 28.18 -7.39 12.75
C ALA A 194 29.12 -7.74 11.56
N ILE A 195 28.53 -8.22 10.45
CA ILE A 195 29.24 -8.50 9.20
C ILE A 195 29.01 -7.28 8.29
N ALA A 196 30.08 -6.54 8.04
CA ALA A 196 30.05 -5.38 7.15
C ALA A 196 29.53 -5.80 5.76
N GLY A 197 28.46 -5.14 5.31
CA GLY A 197 27.85 -5.41 4.00
C GLY A 197 27.00 -6.66 3.93
N ALA A 198 26.52 -7.19 5.06
CA ALA A 198 25.64 -8.37 5.10
C ALA A 198 24.17 -8.09 4.75
N ALA A 199 23.81 -6.85 4.39
CA ALA A 199 22.50 -6.51 3.87
C ALA A 199 22.56 -5.56 2.67
N ASP A 200 21.83 -5.89 1.62
CA ASP A 200 21.82 -5.16 0.34
C ASP A 200 20.44 -5.24 -0.35
N ASN A 201 20.25 -4.48 -1.43
CA ASN A 201 19.07 -4.53 -2.29
C ASN A 201 17.74 -4.36 -1.54
N ALA A 202 17.74 -3.53 -0.49
CA ALA A 202 16.53 -3.11 0.21
C ALA A 202 15.57 -2.44 -0.78
N CYS A 203 14.37 -2.99 -0.88
CA CYS A 203 13.34 -2.56 -1.81
C CYS A 203 11.97 -2.66 -1.14
N TYR A 204 11.10 -1.72 -1.46
CA TYR A 204 9.69 -1.81 -1.11
C TYR A 204 8.84 -1.39 -2.31
N GLU A 205 7.62 -1.90 -2.36
CA GLU A 205 6.64 -1.57 -3.38
C GLU A 205 5.26 -1.44 -2.72
N VAL A 206 4.69 -0.24 -2.79
CA VAL A 206 3.27 -0.05 -2.43
C VAL A 206 2.42 -0.63 -3.55
N VAL A 207 1.51 -1.52 -3.18
CA VAL A 207 0.53 -2.11 -4.09
C VAL A 207 -0.76 -1.31 -3.98
N THR A 208 -1.17 -0.69 -5.08
CA THR A 208 -2.45 0.03 -5.17
C THR A 208 -3.45 -0.74 -6.01
N SER A 209 -4.73 -0.49 -5.78
CA SER A 209 -5.80 -0.96 -6.66
C SER A 209 -5.63 -0.39 -8.07
N ALA A 210 -6.09 -1.13 -9.08
CA ALA A 210 -6.14 -0.62 -10.43
C ALA A 210 -7.09 0.60 -10.50
N PRO A 211 -6.74 1.66 -11.24
CA PRO A 211 -7.65 2.79 -11.42
C PRO A 211 -8.96 2.31 -12.07
N PRO A 212 -10.11 2.89 -11.70
CA PRO A 212 -11.38 2.49 -12.27
C PRO A 212 -11.42 2.77 -13.77
N THR A 213 -12.23 2.01 -14.51
CA THR A 213 -12.53 2.34 -15.91
C THR A 213 -13.51 3.51 -15.94
N CYS A 214 -13.08 4.62 -16.50
CA CYS A 214 -13.84 5.86 -16.57
C CYS A 214 -14.34 6.14 -18.00
N TYR A 215 -15.50 6.76 -18.10
CA TYR A 215 -16.14 7.13 -19.34
C TYR A 215 -16.41 8.63 -19.34
N ALA A 216 -16.15 9.30 -20.46
CA ALA A 216 -16.36 10.74 -20.59
C ALA A 216 -17.86 11.08 -20.71
N LEU A 217 -18.34 12.06 -19.93
CA LEU A 217 -19.64 12.69 -20.08
C LEU A 217 -19.47 14.05 -20.76
N THR A 218 -20.09 14.23 -21.92
CA THR A 218 -20.16 15.53 -22.61
C THR A 218 -21.51 16.18 -22.35
N LEU A 219 -21.50 17.40 -21.83
CA LEU A 219 -22.70 18.20 -21.60
C LEU A 219 -22.84 19.28 -22.67
N GLY A 220 -24.08 19.61 -23.03
CA GLY A 220 -24.39 20.63 -24.02
C GLY A 220 -25.82 21.14 -23.94
N HIS A 221 -26.20 21.98 -24.91
CA HIS A 221 -27.59 22.39 -25.12
C HIS A 221 -27.91 22.61 -26.61
N THR A 222 -29.21 22.65 -26.92
CA THR A 222 -29.74 23.20 -28.17
C THR A 222 -30.65 24.40 -27.88
N GLY A 223 -30.81 25.31 -28.84
CA GLY A 223 -31.53 26.57 -28.60
C GLY A 223 -30.67 27.58 -27.85
N GLN A 224 -31.29 28.47 -27.07
CA GLN A 224 -30.57 29.52 -26.32
C GLN A 224 -30.78 29.39 -24.81
N GLY A 225 -29.68 29.14 -24.10
CA GLY A 225 -29.60 29.04 -22.65
C GLY A 225 -28.22 28.55 -22.19
N SER A 226 -28.08 28.14 -20.94
CA SER A 226 -26.83 27.57 -20.41
C SER A 226 -26.73 26.05 -20.59
N ASP A 227 -25.49 25.54 -20.67
CA ASP A 227 -25.23 24.12 -20.45
C ASP A 227 -25.54 23.72 -19.00
N PRO A 228 -25.96 22.47 -18.75
CA PRO A 228 -26.10 21.96 -17.40
C PRO A 228 -24.72 21.74 -16.75
N LEU A 229 -24.70 21.76 -15.42
CA LEU A 229 -23.55 21.40 -14.59
C LEU A 229 -23.78 20.03 -13.95
N ALA A 230 -22.77 19.16 -14.00
CA ALA A 230 -22.79 17.86 -13.35
C ALA A 230 -22.30 17.93 -11.90
N THR A 231 -22.95 17.19 -11.00
CA THR A 231 -22.53 16.95 -9.62
C THR A 231 -22.70 15.46 -9.29
N PRO A 232 -21.63 14.75 -8.90
CA PRO A 232 -20.24 15.23 -8.78
C PRO A 232 -19.63 15.64 -10.14
N ALA A 233 -18.51 16.38 -10.13
CA ALA A 233 -17.82 16.80 -11.36
C ALA A 233 -17.04 15.66 -12.06
N ASN A 234 -16.83 14.54 -11.35
CA ASN A 234 -16.25 13.29 -11.80
C ASN A 234 -16.48 12.20 -10.73
N SER A 235 -16.36 10.93 -11.09
CA SER A 235 -16.29 9.85 -10.09
C SER A 235 -14.92 9.84 -9.39
N THR A 236 -14.85 9.30 -8.17
CA THR A 236 -13.58 9.06 -7.45
C THR A 236 -12.66 8.20 -8.30
N GLY A 237 -11.40 8.64 -8.48
CA GLY A 237 -10.41 7.94 -9.32
C GLY A 237 -10.51 8.23 -10.82
N CYS A 238 -11.49 9.03 -11.26
CA CYS A 238 -11.62 9.47 -12.65
C CYS A 238 -11.15 10.92 -12.85
N ALA A 239 -10.78 11.27 -14.08
CA ALA A 239 -10.48 12.65 -14.45
C ALA A 239 -11.76 13.53 -14.44
N ALA A 240 -11.59 14.85 -14.39
CA ALA A 240 -12.72 15.78 -14.44
C ALA A 240 -13.60 15.55 -15.69
N GLY A 241 -14.92 15.44 -15.51
CA GLY A 241 -15.87 15.12 -16.57
C GLY A 241 -15.95 13.63 -16.94
N GLU A 242 -15.25 12.76 -16.21
CA GLU A 242 -15.31 11.31 -16.41
C GLU A 242 -15.89 10.58 -15.19
N TYR A 243 -16.59 9.49 -15.48
CA TYR A 243 -17.40 8.78 -14.49
C TYR A 243 -17.31 7.27 -14.67
N VAL A 244 -17.45 6.53 -13.58
CA VAL A 244 -17.57 5.08 -13.63
C VAL A 244 -18.98 4.69 -14.08
N SER A 245 -19.13 3.51 -14.68
CA SER A 245 -20.45 3.00 -15.05
C SER A 245 -21.34 2.87 -13.81
N GLY A 246 -22.58 3.33 -13.91
CA GLY A 246 -23.57 3.29 -12.84
C GLY A 246 -23.50 4.46 -11.85
N GLU A 247 -22.54 5.38 -11.99
CA GLU A 247 -22.56 6.63 -11.21
C GLU A 247 -23.85 7.41 -11.50
N GLU A 248 -24.55 7.82 -10.45
CA GLU A 248 -25.69 8.75 -10.55
C GLU A 248 -25.19 10.19 -10.53
N ILE A 249 -25.34 10.87 -11.66
CA ILE A 249 -24.82 12.23 -11.88
C ILE A 249 -25.98 13.20 -11.93
N GLN A 250 -26.07 14.11 -10.96
CA GLN A 250 -27.08 15.17 -10.95
C GLN A 250 -26.68 16.28 -11.92
N LEU A 251 -27.52 16.53 -12.93
CA LEU A 251 -27.47 17.70 -13.79
C LEU A 251 -28.32 18.82 -13.19
N SER A 252 -27.79 20.03 -13.16
CA SER A 252 -28.48 21.23 -12.63
C SER A 252 -28.02 22.49 -13.35
N GLY A 253 -28.69 23.62 -13.10
CA GLY A 253 -28.24 24.92 -13.62
C GLY A 253 -28.50 25.13 -15.12
N ALA A 254 -29.44 24.38 -15.70
CA ALA A 254 -29.97 24.69 -17.03
C ALA A 254 -30.88 25.92 -16.93
N VAL A 255 -30.46 27.05 -17.51
CA VAL A 255 -31.15 28.34 -17.45
C VAL A 255 -31.46 28.79 -18.89
N PRO A 256 -32.74 28.86 -19.29
CA PRO A 256 -33.12 29.43 -20.57
C PRO A 256 -32.77 30.91 -20.66
N ASP A 257 -32.37 31.36 -21.85
CA ASP A 257 -32.27 32.79 -22.14
C ASP A 257 -33.66 33.46 -22.17
N ALA A 258 -33.68 34.79 -22.12
CA ALA A 258 -34.93 35.54 -22.20
C ALA A 258 -35.70 35.22 -23.49
N GLY A 259 -36.96 34.80 -23.35
CA GLY A 259 -37.81 34.40 -24.48
C GLY A 259 -37.72 32.91 -24.83
N TRP A 260 -36.98 32.11 -24.07
CA TRP A 260 -36.84 30.66 -24.25
C TRP A 260 -37.35 29.91 -23.02
N HIS A 261 -37.68 28.63 -23.19
CA HIS A 261 -37.98 27.70 -22.10
C HIS A 261 -37.33 26.34 -22.32
N ILE A 262 -37.21 25.53 -21.27
CA ILE A 262 -36.78 24.12 -21.39
C ILE A 262 -37.94 23.32 -22.00
N ASP A 263 -37.67 22.68 -23.12
CA ASP A 263 -38.61 21.83 -23.83
C ASP A 263 -38.43 20.35 -23.45
N SER A 264 -37.18 19.90 -23.41
CA SER A 264 -36.83 18.50 -23.19
C SER A 264 -35.34 18.36 -22.84
N TRP A 265 -34.92 17.12 -22.57
CA TRP A 265 -33.51 16.74 -22.45
C TRP A 265 -33.21 15.61 -23.44
N THR A 266 -31.93 15.31 -23.63
CA THR A 266 -31.45 14.13 -24.37
C THR A 266 -30.34 13.47 -23.59
N GLY A 267 -30.30 12.13 -23.61
CA GLY A 267 -29.23 11.38 -22.96
C GLY A 267 -29.28 11.46 -21.43
N THR A 268 -30.45 11.72 -20.86
CA THR A 268 -30.68 11.75 -19.41
C THR A 268 -31.62 10.63 -19.00
N ASP A 269 -31.78 10.43 -17.69
CA ASP A 269 -32.71 9.45 -17.14
C ASP A 269 -34.18 9.83 -17.39
N ASN A 270 -34.46 11.11 -17.65
CA ASN A 270 -35.79 11.58 -18.06
C ASN A 270 -35.73 12.66 -19.16
N ASP A 271 -35.59 12.21 -20.41
CA ASP A 271 -35.54 13.08 -21.59
C ASP A 271 -36.81 13.91 -21.84
N SER A 272 -37.94 13.58 -21.20
CA SER A 272 -39.19 14.34 -21.31
C SER A 272 -39.33 15.46 -20.26
N SER A 273 -38.34 15.61 -19.38
CA SER A 273 -38.36 16.63 -18.33
C SER A 273 -38.33 18.05 -18.91
N THR A 274 -39.05 18.96 -18.28
CA THR A 274 -38.97 20.42 -18.52
C THR A 274 -38.39 21.17 -17.31
N ALA A 275 -37.90 20.43 -16.31
CA ALA A 275 -37.22 21.01 -15.16
C ALA A 275 -35.81 21.48 -15.53
N ASP A 276 -35.26 22.39 -14.71
CA ASP A 276 -33.89 22.93 -14.77
C ASP A 276 -32.81 21.94 -14.26
N SER A 277 -33.24 20.73 -13.92
CA SER A 277 -32.43 19.65 -13.38
C SER A 277 -32.87 18.30 -13.92
N ASN A 278 -31.91 17.38 -14.01
CA ASN A 278 -32.10 16.01 -14.48
C ASN A 278 -30.99 15.11 -13.93
N THR A 279 -31.06 13.81 -14.16
CA THR A 279 -30.01 12.86 -13.73
C THR A 279 -29.49 12.10 -14.94
N VAL A 280 -28.22 11.70 -14.89
CA VAL A 280 -27.63 10.73 -15.81
C VAL A 280 -27.10 9.58 -14.97
N THR A 281 -27.60 8.37 -15.23
CA THR A 281 -26.92 7.16 -14.78
C THR A 281 -25.86 6.78 -15.82
N MET A 282 -24.57 6.93 -15.48
CA MET A 282 -23.50 6.81 -16.46
C MET A 282 -23.44 5.40 -17.09
N PRO A 283 -23.48 5.26 -18.43
CA PRO A 283 -23.33 3.96 -19.07
C PRO A 283 -21.86 3.51 -19.11
N ALA A 284 -21.62 2.24 -19.46
CA ALA A 284 -20.29 1.68 -19.69
C ALA A 284 -19.70 2.08 -21.07
N SER A 285 -19.85 3.36 -21.45
CA SER A 285 -19.32 3.96 -22.68
C SER A 285 -19.33 5.48 -22.55
N ALA A 286 -18.53 6.18 -23.38
CA ALA A 286 -18.64 7.64 -23.49
C ALA A 286 -20.10 8.05 -23.80
N HIS A 287 -20.56 9.11 -23.14
CA HIS A 287 -21.96 9.51 -23.14
C HIS A 287 -22.12 11.02 -23.34
N ALA A 288 -23.21 11.42 -23.99
CA ALA A 288 -23.54 12.82 -24.20
C ALA A 288 -24.95 13.09 -23.69
N ALA A 289 -25.10 14.17 -22.93
CA ALA A 289 -26.39 14.65 -22.44
C ALA A 289 -26.55 16.14 -22.75
N ALA A 290 -27.76 16.54 -23.15
CA ALA A 290 -28.02 17.95 -23.46
C ALA A 290 -29.44 18.37 -23.05
N VAL A 291 -29.57 19.64 -22.66
CA VAL A 291 -30.87 20.31 -22.47
C VAL A 291 -31.32 20.96 -23.77
N ASN A 292 -32.59 20.86 -24.11
CA ASN A 292 -33.17 21.46 -25.30
C ASN A 292 -34.03 22.66 -24.92
N TYR A 293 -33.66 23.83 -25.41
CA TYR A 293 -34.45 25.05 -25.27
C TYR A 293 -35.24 25.33 -26.55
N THR A 294 -36.46 25.85 -26.42
CA THR A 294 -37.27 26.35 -27.54
C THR A 294 -37.81 27.76 -27.26
N GLU A 295 -38.07 28.53 -28.32
CA GLU A 295 -38.62 29.89 -28.21
C GLU A 295 -40.06 29.87 -27.68
N ILE A 296 -40.37 30.78 -26.77
CA ILE A 296 -41.73 31.03 -26.29
C ILE A 296 -42.48 31.81 -27.38
N PRO A 297 -43.62 31.30 -27.90
CA PRO A 297 -44.40 32.03 -28.89
C PRO A 297 -44.92 33.39 -28.37
N PRO A 298 -45.00 34.41 -29.24
CA PRO A 298 -45.45 35.75 -28.88
C PRO A 298 -46.94 35.86 -28.53
#